data_AF-A0A0G0L9C6-F1
#
_entry.id   AF-A0A0G0L9C6-F1
#
_cell.length_a   1.000
_cell.length_b   1.000
_cell.length_c   1.000
_cell.angle_alpha   90.00
_cell.angle_beta   90.00
_cell.angle_gamma   90.00
#
_symmetry.space_group_name_H-M   'P 1'
#
loop_
_entity.id
_entity.type
_entity.pdbx_description
1 polymer ?
#
loop_
_entity_poly.entity_id
_entity_poly.type
_entity_poly.pdbx_seq_one_letter_code
_entity_poly.pdbx_strand_id
1 'polypeptide(L)'
;MEPQILINEVYPNPETGSEWVELIVTEKIAEDFSIEDYTIFDSYHQIYRFSGDEQFLNQLLVVEVSGLNNDQDSVIIKNATGNIIDSFSYLETEKGLSWAREIDSSIFSLSEASCNLVNPLITLAPTEEPNPTISPTATPTPTLSTIPTASPTNPAPSPKKSKKYHYYDLSKIKLESQDKIFENRVGRLVFFGKKQGQAEVLGAIIGSSLIILSALFLIYAKVKSKHY
;
A
#
# COMPACT_ATOMS: atom_id res chain seq x y z
N MET A 1 16.11 -22.38 2.58
CA MET A 1 15.98 -21.08 1.88
C MET A 1 15.85 -20.03 2.96
N GLU A 2 16.26 -18.78 2.72
CA GLU A 2 16.06 -17.71 3.71
C GLU A 2 14.56 -17.39 3.84
N PRO A 3 14.06 -17.05 5.04
CA PRO A 3 12.65 -16.68 5.21
C PRO A 3 12.34 -15.43 4.39
N GLN A 4 11.28 -15.50 3.60
CA GLN A 4 10.79 -14.36 2.83
C GLN A 4 9.50 -13.83 3.45
N ILE A 5 9.43 -12.52 3.64
CA ILE A 5 8.21 -11.81 4.02
C ILE A 5 7.47 -11.45 2.75
N LEU A 6 6.19 -11.79 2.69
CA LEU A 6 5.29 -11.44 1.59
C LEU A 6 4.05 -10.72 2.14
N ILE A 7 3.46 -9.86 1.33
CA ILE A 7 2.13 -9.30 1.58
C ILE A 7 1.11 -10.42 1.39
N ASN A 8 0.43 -10.88 2.43
CA ASN A 8 -0.58 -11.94 2.31
C ASN A 8 -1.95 -11.37 1.91
N GLU A 9 -2.37 -10.29 2.56
CA GLU A 9 -3.69 -9.71 2.36
C GLU A 9 -3.66 -8.21 2.67
N VAL A 10 -4.43 -7.41 1.93
CA VAL A 10 -4.55 -5.96 2.13
C VAL A 10 -6.02 -5.60 2.26
N TYR A 11 -6.39 -4.91 3.34
CA TYR A 11 -7.76 -4.49 3.61
C TYR A 11 -7.88 -2.96 3.63
N PRO A 12 -7.99 -2.33 2.44
CA PRO A 12 -7.89 -0.88 2.30
C PRO A 12 -9.20 -0.14 2.59
N ASN A 13 -10.37 -0.79 2.49
CA ASN A 13 -11.67 -0.13 2.63
C ASN A 13 -12.58 -0.89 3.61
N PRO A 14 -12.29 -0.84 4.91
CA PRO A 14 -13.05 -1.59 5.90
C PRO A 14 -14.53 -1.19 5.93
N GLU A 15 -15.42 -2.17 6.07
CA GLU A 15 -16.83 -1.87 6.39
C GLU A 15 -16.94 -1.18 7.76
N THR A 16 -16.11 -1.65 8.70
CA THR A 16 -15.92 -1.12 10.06
C THR A 16 -14.48 -1.40 10.51
N GLY A 17 -13.93 -0.56 11.40
CA GLY A 17 -12.58 -0.76 11.96
C GLY A 17 -11.49 -0.04 11.18
N SER A 18 -10.25 -0.51 11.36
CA SER A 18 -9.04 0.05 10.75
C SER A 18 -8.71 -0.64 9.43
N GLU A 19 -7.99 0.07 8.57
CA GLU A 19 -7.25 -0.53 7.46
C GLU A 19 -6.12 -1.41 8.01
N TRP A 20 -5.78 -2.48 7.30
CA TRP A 20 -4.66 -3.32 7.71
C TRP A 20 -3.97 -3.99 6.52
N VAL A 21 -2.73 -4.38 6.77
CA VAL A 21 -1.93 -5.21 5.89
C VAL A 21 -1.53 -6.45 6.68
N GLU A 22 -1.81 -7.62 6.12
CA GLU A 22 -1.35 -8.88 6.66
C GLU A 22 -0.13 -9.37 5.89
N LEU A 23 0.87 -9.82 6.63
CA LEU A 23 2.12 -10.36 6.13
C LEU A 23 2.16 -11.86 6.40
N ILE A 24 2.78 -12.61 5.50
CA ILE A 24 3.13 -14.02 5.68
C ILE A 24 4.63 -14.21 5.55
N VAL A 25 5.18 -15.13 6.34
CA VAL A 25 6.53 -15.65 6.16
C VAL A 25 6.48 -17.07 5.58
N THR A 26 7.19 -17.30 4.47
CA THR A 26 7.11 -18.57 3.70
C THR A 26 7.83 -19.76 4.35
N GLU A 27 8.69 -19.52 5.32
CA GLU A 27 9.56 -20.53 5.93
C GLU A 27 9.47 -20.49 7.45
N LYS A 28 10.03 -21.48 8.13
CA LYS A 28 10.09 -21.41 9.60
C LYS A 28 10.95 -20.22 10.04
N ILE A 29 10.35 -19.31 10.81
CA ILE A 29 11.02 -18.17 11.43
C ILE A 29 12.13 -18.68 12.37
N ALA A 30 13.35 -18.20 12.18
CA ALA A 30 14.47 -18.45 13.07
C ALA A 30 14.30 -17.67 14.39
N GLU A 31 14.89 -18.14 15.49
CA GLU A 31 14.75 -17.50 16.81
C GLU A 31 15.27 -16.04 16.85
N ASP A 32 16.19 -15.69 15.94
CA ASP A 32 16.81 -14.38 15.80
C ASP A 32 16.25 -13.53 14.65
N PHE A 33 15.18 -13.99 13.99
CA PHE A 33 14.53 -13.24 12.93
C PHE A 33 13.87 -11.98 13.50
N SER A 34 14.27 -10.82 12.98
CA SER A 34 13.72 -9.53 13.35
C SER A 34 13.30 -8.75 12.10
N ILE A 35 12.19 -8.04 12.22
CA ILE A 35 11.68 -7.10 11.22
C ILE A 35 11.82 -5.65 11.67
N GLU A 36 12.62 -5.38 12.71
CA GLU A 36 12.95 -4.03 13.16
C GLU A 36 13.41 -3.16 11.98
N ASP A 37 12.92 -1.92 11.92
CA ASP A 37 13.21 -0.95 10.86
C ASP A 37 12.71 -1.30 9.46
N TYR A 38 11.98 -2.40 9.29
CA TYR A 38 11.19 -2.58 8.08
C TYR A 38 10.12 -1.48 8.00
N THR A 39 9.64 -1.22 6.80
CA THR A 39 8.65 -0.17 6.56
C THR A 39 7.63 -0.61 5.53
N ILE A 40 6.39 -0.15 5.72
CA ILE A 40 5.31 -0.28 4.73
C ILE A 40 5.07 1.11 4.15
N PHE A 41 5.00 1.19 2.84
CA PHE A 41 4.66 2.39 2.07
C PHE A 41 3.36 2.19 1.31
N ASP A 42 2.60 3.26 1.17
CA ASP A 42 1.65 3.41 0.07
C ASP A 42 2.39 3.88 -1.21
N SER A 43 1.65 4.33 -2.23
CA SER A 43 2.27 4.86 -3.46
C SER A 43 3.14 6.12 -3.29
N TYR A 44 3.01 6.84 -2.17
CA TYR A 44 3.57 8.19 -1.95
C TYR A 44 4.38 8.34 -0.64
N HIS A 45 3.99 7.66 0.43
CA HIS A 45 4.45 7.89 1.79
C HIS A 45 4.65 6.57 2.56
N GLN A 46 5.45 6.65 3.61
CA GLN A 46 5.55 5.57 4.59
C GLN A 46 4.30 5.59 5.47
N ILE A 47 3.58 4.47 5.52
CA ILE A 47 2.36 4.32 6.31
C ILE A 47 2.59 3.50 7.60
N TYR A 48 3.69 2.76 7.67
CA TYR A 48 4.07 2.01 8.85
C TYR A 48 5.59 1.82 8.98
N ARG A 49 6.10 1.72 10.21
CA ARG A 49 7.48 1.31 10.52
C ARG A 49 7.46 0.31 11.67
N PHE A 50 8.11 -0.80 11.46
CA PHE A 50 8.22 -1.88 12.44
C PHE A 50 9.19 -1.51 13.55
N SER A 51 8.79 -1.78 14.79
CA SER A 51 9.56 -1.49 15.99
C SER A 51 10.37 -2.69 16.49
N GLY A 52 10.08 -3.89 15.96
CA GLY A 52 10.74 -5.15 16.30
C GLY A 52 10.04 -5.94 17.41
N ASP A 53 8.94 -5.42 17.97
CA ASP A 53 8.10 -6.09 18.97
C ASP A 53 6.94 -6.89 18.34
N GLU A 54 6.75 -6.76 17.02
CA GLU A 54 5.71 -7.46 16.28
C GLU A 54 5.99 -8.96 16.24
N GLN A 55 4.94 -9.77 16.46
CA GLN A 55 5.06 -11.23 16.53
C GLN A 55 4.22 -11.89 15.44
N PHE A 56 4.86 -12.76 14.67
CA PHE A 56 4.15 -13.64 13.76
C PHE A 56 3.45 -14.74 14.54
N LEU A 57 2.14 -14.87 14.36
CA LEU A 57 1.32 -15.96 14.87
C LEU A 57 1.02 -16.91 13.72
N ASN A 58 1.50 -18.16 13.81
CA ASN A 58 1.35 -19.15 12.73
C ASN A 58 1.84 -18.63 11.37
N GLN A 59 2.98 -17.93 11.34
CA GLN A 59 3.58 -17.29 10.16
C GLN A 59 2.82 -16.08 9.60
N LEU A 60 1.71 -15.66 10.22
CA LEU A 60 0.97 -14.47 9.85
C LEU A 60 1.25 -13.32 10.81
N LEU A 61 1.29 -12.09 10.30
CA LEU A 61 1.39 -10.87 11.09
C LEU A 61 0.45 -9.82 10.51
N VAL A 62 -0.52 -9.38 11.29
CA VAL A 62 -1.43 -8.29 10.91
C VAL A 62 -0.94 -6.98 11.50
N VAL A 63 -0.89 -5.97 10.63
CA VAL A 63 -0.50 -4.61 11.00
C VAL A 63 -1.64 -3.67 10.64
N GLU A 64 -2.18 -2.98 11.64
CA GLU A 64 -3.10 -1.87 11.40
C GLU A 64 -2.32 -0.69 10.80
N VAL A 65 -2.85 -0.15 9.70
CA VAL A 65 -2.26 0.99 8.99
C VAL A 65 -3.31 2.07 8.80
N SER A 66 -2.87 3.20 8.26
CA SER A 66 -3.77 4.28 7.85
C SER A 66 -3.26 4.95 6.60
N GLY A 67 -4.17 5.31 5.69
CA GLY A 67 -3.87 6.11 4.51
C GLY A 67 -3.83 5.32 3.21
N LEU A 68 -4.27 4.05 3.22
CA LEU A 68 -4.50 3.32 1.98
C LEU A 68 -5.64 3.98 1.22
N ASN A 69 -5.46 4.21 -0.08
CA ASN A 69 -6.51 4.77 -0.90
C ASN A 69 -7.46 3.66 -1.38
N ASN A 70 -8.76 3.94 -1.38
CA ASN A 70 -9.77 3.02 -1.90
C ASN A 70 -9.73 2.90 -3.44
N ASP A 71 -9.21 3.95 -4.09
CA ASP A 71 -9.02 4.01 -5.53
C ASP A 71 -7.52 4.07 -5.82
N GLN A 72 -7.04 3.20 -6.71
CA GLN A 72 -5.68 3.12 -7.22
C GLN A 72 -4.57 3.37 -6.19
N ASP A 73 -4.05 2.32 -5.59
CA ASP A 73 -2.91 2.41 -4.68
C ASP A 73 -1.94 1.23 -4.80
N SER A 74 -0.88 1.28 -3.99
CA SER A 74 0.09 0.22 -3.83
C SER A 74 0.45 0.05 -2.37
N VAL A 75 0.85 -1.17 -2.00
CA VAL A 75 1.45 -1.50 -0.72
C VAL A 75 2.83 -2.03 -1.00
N ILE A 76 3.85 -1.41 -0.42
CA ILE A 76 5.26 -1.75 -0.68
C ILE A 76 5.96 -2.00 0.65
N ILE A 77 6.56 -3.18 0.81
CA ILE A 77 7.38 -3.51 1.97
C ILE A 77 8.84 -3.26 1.62
N LYS A 78 9.53 -2.52 2.48
CA LYS A 78 10.98 -2.33 2.41
C LYS A 78 11.65 -2.83 3.68
N ASN A 79 12.82 -3.43 3.52
CA ASN A 79 13.65 -3.81 4.67
C ASN A 79 14.37 -2.59 5.28
N ALA A 80 15.10 -2.80 6.38
CA ALA A 80 15.87 -1.76 7.08
C ALA A 80 16.90 -1.03 6.20
N THR A 81 17.35 -1.65 5.10
CA THR A 81 18.28 -1.02 4.13
C THR A 81 17.57 -0.23 3.02
N GLY A 82 16.23 -0.20 3.02
CA GLY A 82 15.41 0.47 2.03
C GLY A 82 15.15 -0.32 0.75
N ASN A 83 15.58 -1.58 0.67
CA ASN A 83 15.32 -2.44 -0.47
C ASN A 83 13.88 -2.96 -0.43
N ILE A 84 13.20 -2.97 -1.58
CA ILE A 84 11.85 -3.54 -1.72
C ILE A 84 11.94 -5.06 -1.57
N ILE A 85 11.14 -5.61 -0.65
CA ILE A 85 11.03 -7.05 -0.40
C ILE A 85 9.82 -7.62 -1.13
N ASP A 86 8.70 -6.91 -1.09
CA ASP A 86 7.47 -7.27 -1.78
C ASP A 86 6.65 -6.02 -2.10
N SER A 87 5.76 -6.13 -3.08
CA SER A 87 4.87 -5.05 -3.47
C SER A 87 3.59 -5.57 -4.10
N PHE A 88 2.48 -4.90 -3.80
CA PHE A 88 1.18 -5.14 -4.39
C PHE A 88 0.59 -3.81 -4.90
N SER A 89 -0.20 -3.84 -5.96
CA SER A 89 -0.91 -2.66 -6.47
C SER A 89 -2.30 -3.05 -6.93
N TYR A 90 -3.27 -2.21 -6.64
CA TYR A 90 -4.67 -2.40 -7.02
C TYR A 90 -5.22 -1.12 -7.66
N LEU A 91 -6.23 -1.27 -8.52
CA LEU A 91 -6.85 -0.14 -9.23
C LEU A 91 -8.07 0.41 -8.52
N GLU A 92 -8.79 -0.45 -7.81
CA GLU A 92 -9.98 -0.13 -7.05
C GLU A 92 -10.15 -1.20 -5.96
N THR A 93 -11.02 -0.94 -5.00
CA THR A 93 -11.41 -1.91 -3.98
C THR A 93 -12.89 -1.73 -3.66
N GLU A 94 -13.52 -2.77 -3.13
CA GLU A 94 -14.88 -2.67 -2.62
C GLU A 94 -14.88 -2.56 -1.10
N LYS A 95 -15.91 -1.89 -0.57
CA LYS A 95 -16.08 -1.72 0.87
C LYS A 95 -16.33 -3.08 1.52
N GLY A 96 -15.62 -3.38 2.60
CA GLY A 96 -15.73 -4.65 3.31
C GLY A 96 -15.00 -5.82 2.66
N LEU A 97 -14.34 -5.61 1.51
CA LEU A 97 -13.52 -6.63 0.85
C LEU A 97 -12.03 -6.32 0.98
N SER A 98 -11.22 -7.37 0.88
CA SER A 98 -9.76 -7.31 0.91
C SER A 98 -9.17 -7.88 -0.37
N TRP A 99 -7.92 -7.51 -0.64
CA TRP A 99 -7.10 -8.12 -1.67
C TRP A 99 -6.28 -9.24 -1.03
N ALA A 100 -6.68 -10.48 -1.25
CA ALA A 100 -6.02 -11.67 -0.73
C ALA A 100 -5.09 -12.29 -1.78
N ARG A 101 -3.88 -12.65 -1.38
CA ARG A 101 -2.92 -13.38 -2.21
C ARG A 101 -3.37 -14.82 -2.41
N GLU A 102 -3.27 -15.32 -3.64
CA GLU A 102 -3.40 -16.74 -3.93
C GLU A 102 -2.17 -17.52 -3.45
N ILE A 103 -2.41 -18.69 -2.84
CA ILE A 103 -1.36 -19.59 -2.33
C ILE A 103 -0.29 -19.84 -3.41
N ASP A 104 0.98 -19.72 -3.01
CA ASP A 104 2.16 -19.94 -3.86
C ASP A 104 2.23 -19.07 -5.13
N SER A 105 1.56 -17.91 -5.14
CA SER A 105 1.57 -17.01 -6.29
C SER A 105 1.82 -15.54 -5.92
N SER A 106 1.99 -14.71 -6.94
CA SER A 106 1.98 -13.24 -6.84
C SER A 106 0.66 -12.61 -7.27
N ILE A 107 -0.38 -13.43 -7.45
CA ILE A 107 -1.71 -13.00 -7.87
C ILE A 107 -2.52 -12.66 -6.62
N PHE A 108 -3.28 -11.58 -6.72
CA PHE A 108 -4.22 -11.14 -5.70
C PHE A 108 -5.61 -11.11 -6.29
N SER A 109 -6.59 -11.46 -5.47
CA SER A 109 -8.00 -11.40 -5.80
C SER A 109 -8.77 -10.68 -4.71
N LEU A 110 -9.83 -9.99 -5.11
CA LEU A 110 -10.75 -9.38 -4.18
C LEU A 110 -11.63 -10.47 -3.54
N SER A 111 -11.68 -10.53 -2.20
CA SER A 111 -12.45 -11.51 -1.44
C SER A 111 -13.00 -10.93 -0.14
N GLU A 112 -13.81 -11.72 0.58
CA GLU A 112 -14.09 -11.41 1.99
C GLU A 112 -12.79 -11.37 2.79
N ALA A 113 -12.73 -10.46 3.75
CA ALA A 113 -11.56 -10.26 4.59
C ALA A 113 -11.29 -11.45 5.51
N SER A 114 -10.06 -11.97 5.52
CA SER A 114 -9.63 -13.17 6.26
C SER A 114 -8.51 -12.90 7.27
N CYS A 115 -8.61 -11.78 8.00
CA CYS A 115 -7.64 -11.38 9.03
C CYS A 115 -7.25 -12.51 10.01
N ASN A 116 -5.95 -12.82 10.08
CA ASN A 116 -5.32 -13.91 10.84
C ASN A 116 -5.80 -15.32 10.48
N LEU A 117 -6.41 -15.49 9.31
CA LEU A 117 -6.92 -16.76 8.80
C LEU A 117 -6.29 -17.08 7.45
N VAL A 118 -6.48 -18.31 6.98
CA VAL A 118 -6.05 -18.69 5.64
C VAL A 118 -6.96 -17.98 4.63
N ASN A 119 -6.35 -17.35 3.62
CA ASN A 119 -7.07 -16.71 2.53
C ASN A 119 -8.09 -17.68 1.90
N PRO A 120 -9.31 -17.21 1.59
CA PRO A 120 -10.30 -18.06 0.94
C PRO A 120 -9.77 -18.51 -0.42
N LEU A 121 -9.91 -19.81 -0.71
CA LEU A 121 -9.60 -20.34 -2.04
C LEU A 121 -10.50 -19.65 -3.06
N ILE A 122 -9.89 -19.10 -4.12
CA ILE A 122 -10.64 -18.56 -5.24
C ILE A 122 -11.39 -19.72 -5.88
N THR A 123 -12.69 -19.79 -5.62
CA THR A 123 -13.59 -20.56 -6.44
C THR A 123 -13.95 -19.64 -7.60
N LEU A 124 -13.30 -19.84 -8.76
CA LEU A 124 -13.72 -19.14 -9.97
C LEU A 124 -15.20 -19.42 -10.14
N ALA A 125 -16.03 -18.39 -9.93
CA ALA A 125 -17.44 -18.50 -10.23
C ALA A 125 -17.54 -19.00 -11.67
N PRO A 126 -18.35 -20.04 -11.95
CA PRO A 126 -18.48 -20.53 -13.32
C PRO A 126 -18.83 -19.33 -14.18
N THR A 127 -17.93 -19.00 -15.12
CA THR A 127 -18.16 -17.94 -16.08
C THR A 127 -19.52 -18.22 -16.68
N GLU A 128 -20.50 -17.32 -16.46
CA GLU A 128 -21.83 -17.52 -17.05
C GLU A 128 -21.60 -17.74 -18.53
N GLU A 129 -21.91 -18.97 -18.98
CA GLU A 129 -21.79 -19.35 -20.38
C GLU A 129 -22.54 -18.27 -21.17
N PRO A 130 -21.90 -17.63 -22.17
CA PRO A 130 -22.46 -16.46 -22.81
C PRO A 130 -23.88 -16.79 -23.24
N ASN A 131 -24.87 -16.14 -22.61
CA ASN A 131 -26.26 -16.32 -22.93
C ASN A 131 -26.38 -16.16 -24.46
N PRO A 132 -26.85 -17.18 -25.21
CA PRO A 132 -26.80 -17.18 -26.65
C PRO A 132 -27.37 -15.86 -27.15
N THR A 133 -26.52 -15.08 -27.81
CA THR A 133 -26.91 -13.78 -28.36
C THR A 133 -28.08 -14.05 -29.31
N ILE A 134 -29.28 -13.64 -28.91
CA ILE A 134 -30.46 -13.67 -29.77
C ILE A 134 -30.07 -12.98 -31.07
N SER A 135 -29.99 -13.78 -32.14
CA SER A 135 -29.69 -13.32 -33.49
C SER A 135 -30.63 -12.16 -33.83
N PRO A 136 -30.14 -11.05 -34.39
CA PRO A 136 -30.97 -9.89 -34.65
C PRO A 136 -32.12 -10.28 -35.57
N THR A 137 -33.35 -10.14 -35.06
CA THR A 137 -34.56 -10.17 -35.87
C THR A 137 -34.42 -9.13 -36.97
N ALA A 138 -34.59 -9.56 -38.22
CA ALA A 138 -34.48 -8.69 -39.39
C ALA A 138 -35.31 -7.41 -39.18
N THR A 139 -34.62 -6.28 -39.09
CA THR A 139 -35.23 -4.96 -39.03
C THR A 139 -35.98 -4.73 -40.35
N PRO A 140 -37.29 -4.44 -40.34
CA PRO A 140 -38.01 -4.13 -41.57
C PRO A 140 -37.39 -2.90 -42.22
N THR A 141 -37.02 -3.04 -43.50
CA THR A 141 -36.48 -1.98 -44.35
C THR A 141 -37.37 -0.74 -44.29
N PRO A 142 -36.86 0.44 -43.87
CA PRO A 142 -37.65 1.66 -43.88
C PRO A 142 -37.89 2.12 -45.31
N THR A 143 -39.17 2.28 -45.67
CA THR A 143 -39.61 2.91 -46.91
C THR A 143 -39.23 4.40 -46.88
N LEU A 144 -38.42 4.83 -47.84
CA LEU A 144 -38.04 6.23 -48.04
C LEU A 144 -39.30 7.07 -48.32
N SER A 145 -39.68 7.91 -47.36
CA SER A 145 -40.65 8.99 -47.57
C SER A 145 -39.89 10.31 -47.58
N THR A 146 -39.81 10.92 -48.76
CA THR A 146 -39.27 12.26 -48.97
C THR A 146 -40.36 13.28 -48.67
N ILE A 147 -40.15 14.17 -47.69
CA ILE A 147 -40.66 15.56 -47.71
C ILE A 147 -39.80 16.42 -46.76
N PRO A 148 -39.40 17.64 -47.18
CA PRO A 148 -38.67 18.59 -46.35
C PRO A 148 -39.63 19.48 -45.56
N THR A 149 -39.14 20.13 -44.50
CA THR A 149 -39.32 21.55 -44.13
C THR A 149 -39.16 21.77 -42.60
N ALA A 150 -38.61 22.92 -42.25
CA ALA A 150 -37.81 23.23 -41.08
C ALA A 150 -38.54 23.66 -39.78
N SER A 151 -37.71 23.86 -38.74
CA SER A 151 -37.82 24.82 -37.60
C SER A 151 -38.30 24.25 -36.23
N PRO A 152 -38.04 24.93 -35.07
CA PRO A 152 -36.81 24.72 -34.29
C PRO A 152 -37.05 24.43 -32.78
N THR A 153 -35.96 24.05 -32.10
CA THR A 153 -35.62 24.22 -30.67
C THR A 153 -36.42 23.46 -29.58
N ASN A 154 -35.78 22.45 -28.97
CA ASN A 154 -35.89 22.18 -27.53
C ASN A 154 -34.62 21.47 -27.02
N PRO A 155 -33.92 21.94 -25.97
CA PRO A 155 -32.73 21.26 -25.45
C PRO A 155 -33.11 20.05 -24.59
N ALA A 156 -32.78 18.85 -25.09
CA ALA A 156 -32.89 17.58 -24.37
C ALA A 156 -31.58 17.28 -23.59
N PRO A 157 -31.67 16.57 -22.45
CA PRO A 157 -30.58 16.41 -21.50
C PRO A 157 -29.41 15.56 -22.04
N SER A 158 -28.22 15.99 -21.65
CA SER A 158 -26.91 15.49 -22.07
C SER A 158 -26.72 13.98 -21.83
N PRO A 159 -26.26 13.20 -22.83
CA PRO A 159 -25.95 11.78 -22.64
C PRO A 159 -24.68 11.64 -21.78
N LYS A 160 -24.81 10.93 -20.65
CA LYS A 160 -23.65 10.48 -19.86
C LYS A 160 -22.77 9.60 -20.75
N LYS A 161 -21.57 10.10 -21.05
CA LYS A 161 -20.53 9.35 -21.77
C LYS A 161 -20.18 8.10 -20.97
N SER A 162 -20.61 6.94 -21.46
CA SER A 162 -20.03 5.66 -21.09
C SER A 162 -18.55 5.69 -21.44
N LYS A 163 -17.68 5.56 -20.42
CA LYS A 163 -16.23 5.51 -20.60
C LYS A 163 -15.90 4.16 -21.25
N LYS A 164 -15.43 4.21 -22.48
CA LYS A 164 -14.88 3.05 -23.19
C LYS A 164 -13.52 2.75 -22.57
N TYR A 165 -13.39 1.63 -21.89
CA TYR A 165 -12.11 1.22 -21.30
C TYR A 165 -11.17 0.73 -22.39
N HIS A 166 -9.96 1.30 -22.41
CA HIS A 166 -8.85 0.81 -23.19
C HIS A 166 -8.12 -0.22 -22.34
N TYR A 167 -8.16 -1.48 -22.78
CA TYR A 167 -7.33 -2.54 -22.23
C TYR A 167 -5.89 -2.31 -22.68
N TYR A 168 -4.99 -2.05 -21.74
CA TYR A 168 -3.56 -1.90 -22.02
C TYR A 168 -2.90 -3.27 -21.90
N ASP A 169 -2.49 -3.81 -23.03
CA ASP A 169 -1.67 -5.01 -23.12
C ASP A 169 -0.23 -4.67 -22.68
N LEU A 170 0.07 -4.90 -21.39
CA LEU A 170 1.36 -4.59 -20.78
C LEU A 170 2.52 -5.37 -21.44
N SER A 171 2.23 -6.46 -22.16
CA SER A 171 3.25 -7.23 -22.91
C SER A 171 3.79 -6.48 -24.14
N LYS A 172 3.11 -5.41 -24.58
CA LYS A 172 3.52 -4.55 -25.71
C LYS A 172 4.23 -3.28 -25.30
N ILE A 173 4.33 -2.99 -24.01
CA ILE A 173 5.14 -1.88 -23.51
C ILE A 173 6.60 -2.30 -23.61
N LYS A 174 7.19 -2.04 -24.78
CA LYS A 174 8.63 -2.13 -24.96
C LYS A 174 9.23 -0.96 -24.18
N LEU A 175 9.83 -1.22 -23.02
CA LEU A 175 10.63 -0.22 -22.32
C LEU A 175 11.77 0.18 -23.25
N GLU A 176 11.59 1.31 -23.94
CA GLU A 176 12.64 1.92 -24.73
C GLU A 176 13.59 2.59 -23.74
N SER A 177 14.76 1.97 -23.53
CA SER A 177 15.79 2.48 -22.64
C SER A 177 16.45 3.73 -23.25
N GLN A 178 15.80 4.88 -23.10
CA GLN A 178 16.43 6.20 -23.10
C GLN A 178 16.13 6.77 -21.71
N ASP A 179 17.09 7.03 -20.81
CA ASP A 179 18.34 7.75 -21.04
C ASP A 179 19.52 7.15 -20.25
N LYS A 180 20.61 6.90 -20.96
CA LYS A 180 21.97 6.90 -20.39
C LYS A 180 22.46 8.35 -20.23
N ILE A 181 21.86 9.14 -19.34
CA ILE A 181 22.47 10.39 -18.85
C ILE A 181 22.04 10.63 -17.41
N PHE A 182 22.57 9.88 -16.44
CA PHE A 182 22.60 10.30 -15.04
C PHE A 182 23.74 9.58 -14.28
N GLU A 183 24.94 9.59 -14.84
CA GLU A 183 26.13 9.47 -14.00
C GLU A 183 26.42 10.84 -13.35
N ASN A 184 26.67 10.85 -12.04
CA ASN A 184 27.12 11.98 -11.22
C ASN A 184 26.11 13.06 -10.81
N ARG A 185 24.98 12.69 -10.22
CA ARG A 185 24.38 13.52 -9.15
C ARG A 185 23.95 12.68 -7.95
N VAL A 186 24.71 12.81 -6.87
CA VAL A 186 24.33 12.35 -5.53
C VAL A 186 23.06 13.10 -5.14
N GLY A 187 21.91 12.44 -5.31
CA GLY A 187 20.57 12.93 -4.99
C GLY A 187 20.44 13.09 -3.48
N ARG A 188 20.72 14.30 -3.02
CA ARG A 188 20.53 14.81 -1.67
C ARG A 188 19.06 14.67 -1.27
N LEU A 189 18.77 13.87 -0.25
CA LEU A 189 17.49 13.88 0.46
C LEU A 189 17.18 15.32 0.93
N VAL A 190 16.09 15.90 0.42
CA VAL A 190 15.56 17.16 0.96
C VAL A 190 14.53 16.78 2.02
N PHE A 191 14.98 16.69 3.27
CA PHE A 191 14.10 16.81 4.41
C PHE A 191 13.63 18.27 4.49
N PHE A 192 12.31 18.51 4.51
CA PHE A 192 11.76 19.68 5.20
C PHE A 192 11.80 19.46 6.71
N GLY A 193 12.97 19.05 7.21
CA GLY A 193 13.36 19.23 8.60
C GLY A 193 14.03 20.59 8.66
N LYS A 194 13.49 21.50 9.46
CA LYS A 194 14.19 22.74 9.83
C LYS A 194 15.62 22.34 10.17
N LYS A 195 16.61 22.81 9.41
CA LYS A 195 18.04 22.55 9.66
C LYS A 195 18.37 23.10 11.05
N GLN A 196 18.17 22.28 12.07
CA GLN A 196 18.69 22.54 13.38
C GLN A 196 20.17 22.18 13.28
N GLY A 197 21.02 23.20 13.22
CA GLY A 197 22.44 23.02 12.98
C GLY A 197 23.06 22.08 14.01
N GLN A 198 24.09 21.32 13.63
CA GLN A 198 24.80 20.39 14.53
C GLN A 198 25.24 21.05 15.85
N ALA A 199 25.40 22.37 15.88
CA ALA A 199 25.65 23.14 17.09
C ALA A 199 24.51 23.08 18.13
N GLU A 200 23.25 23.01 17.71
CA GLU A 200 22.10 22.94 18.62
C GLU A 200 21.90 21.52 19.19
N VAL A 201 22.16 20.49 18.39
CA VAL A 201 22.15 19.09 18.85
C VAL A 201 23.26 18.86 19.88
N LEU A 202 24.46 19.39 19.62
CA LEU A 202 25.57 19.33 20.58
C LEU A 202 25.26 20.12 21.86
N GLY A 203 24.60 21.27 21.74
CA GLY A 203 24.12 22.06 22.88
C GLY A 203 23.11 21.31 23.75
N ALA A 204 22.16 20.59 23.13
CA ALA A 204 21.18 19.78 23.85
C ALA A 204 21.83 18.62 24.63
N ILE A 205 22.83 17.95 24.05
CA ILE A 205 23.56 16.85 24.70
C ILE A 205 24.41 17.36 25.88
N ILE A 206 25.07 18.50 25.72
CA ILE A 206 25.86 19.11 26.81
C ILE A 206 24.93 19.59 27.94
N GLY A 207 23.79 20.19 27.60
CA GLY A 207 22.80 20.64 28.56
C GLY A 207 22.21 19.52 29.41
N SER A 208 21.81 18.41 28.78
CA SER A 208 21.26 17.25 29.51
C SER A 208 22.28 16.61 30.44
N SER A 209 23.55 16.54 30.02
CA SER A 209 24.65 16.00 30.83
C SER A 209 24.92 16.83 32.10
N LEU A 210 24.85 18.17 32.01
CA LEU A 210 25.02 19.08 33.16
C LEU A 210 23.90 18.93 34.20
N ILE A 211 22.67 18.71 33.77
CA ILE A 211 21.53 18.50 34.68
C ILE A 211 21.74 17.22 35.50
N ILE A 212 22.13 16.12 34.85
CA ILE A 212 22.41 14.84 35.50
C ILE A 212 23.56 14.98 36.51
N LEU A 213 24.67 15.63 36.13
CA LEU A 213 25.79 15.89 37.02
C LEU A 213 25.38 16.73 38.25
N SER A 214 24.51 17.74 38.07
CA SER A 214 24.00 18.54 39.18
C SER A 214 23.15 17.72 40.15
N ALA A 215 22.30 16.83 39.65
CA ALA A 215 21.46 15.96 40.46
C ALA A 215 22.33 14.97 41.27
N LEU A 216 23.34 14.39 40.64
CA LEU A 216 24.31 13.51 41.31
C LEU A 216 25.09 14.25 42.40
N PHE A 217 25.50 15.50 42.15
CA PHE A 217 26.18 16.32 43.16
C PHE A 217 25.28 16.63 44.36
N LEU A 218 24.01 16.96 44.14
CA LEU A 218 23.04 17.17 45.23
C LEU A 218 22.78 15.90 46.04
N ILE A 219 22.67 14.75 45.37
CA ILE A 219 22.55 13.45 46.04
C ILE A 219 23.80 13.19 46.89
N TYR A 220 25.00 13.40 46.33
CA TYR A 220 26.25 13.24 47.05
C TYR A 220 26.35 14.16 48.27
N ALA A 221 26.02 15.44 48.14
CA ALA A 221 26.03 16.40 49.24
C ALA A 221 25.07 15.98 50.37
N LYS A 222 23.87 15.50 50.01
CA LYS A 222 22.86 15.00 50.95
C LYS A 222 23.30 13.74 51.68
N VAL A 223 24.04 12.84 51.02
CA VAL A 223 24.62 11.65 51.66
C VAL A 223 25.74 12.06 52.62
N LYS A 224 26.65 12.94 52.17
CA LYS A 224 27.78 13.40 52.99
C LYS A 224 27.33 14.15 54.25
N SER A 225 26.27 14.96 54.17
CA SER A 225 25.76 15.71 55.33
C SER A 225 25.12 14.85 56.41
N LYS A 226 24.84 13.56 56.16
CA LYS A 226 24.33 12.63 57.19
C LYS A 226 25.43 11.99 58.03
N HIS A 227 26.69 12.13 57.62
CA HIS A 227 27.85 11.52 58.27
C HIS A 227 28.72 12.50 59.07
N TYR A 228 28.25 13.75 59.21
CA TYR A 228 28.80 14.79 60.09
C TYR A 228 27.70 15.31 61.00
#